data_AF-Q23CX7-F1
#
_entry.id   AF-Q23CX7-F1
#
_cell.length_a   1.000
_cell.length_b   1.000
_cell.length_c   1.000
_cell.angle_alpha   90.00
_cell.angle_beta   90.00
_cell.angle_gamma   90.00
#
_symmetry.space_group_name_H-M   'P 1'
#
loop_
_entity.id
_entity.type
_entity.pdbx_description
1 polymer ?
#
loop_
_entity_poly.entity_id
_entity_poly.type
_entity_poly.pdbx_seq_one_letter_code
_entity_poly.pdbx_strand_id
1 'polypeptide(L)'
;MTTENSDKQDKDTQNQLFLIDKLDTFNNQNQIKNYQKLQLIIYKKKRKQMLNRVLRKFFSSGVERQCTISYLDGKNQGVALVELNNPSKRNALSNKLVADLKEIIHELNSNSNIRVGILRSKTPGMFCAGADLKERLGLSNFQTELLVENLRNTFDALYRVPVPMIAAIDGPALGGGLEMAISCDIRIATKKSLLGLPETALAIIPGAGGTQKLPRLIGVAKAKELIFTAAKLSPQEALELGILNYVEEDYDSAYNKALTIAELILKNGPIGVRAAKAAINLGSEVDLKTGLEIEKMQYTKVANSEDRIEGLKAFAEKRSPVYKGI
;
A
#
# COMPACT_ATOMS: atom_id res chain seq x y z
N MET A 1 -35.88 14.86 -33.18
CA MET A 1 -34.72 15.48 -32.50
C MET A 1 -33.50 14.56 -32.64
N THR A 2 -33.08 14.31 -33.88
CA THR A 2 -32.13 13.22 -34.21
C THR A 2 -31.16 13.62 -35.32
N THR A 3 -30.82 14.90 -35.42
CA THR A 3 -29.93 15.43 -36.47
C THR A 3 -28.71 16.19 -35.93
N GLU A 4 -28.57 16.38 -34.61
CA GLU A 4 -27.41 17.11 -34.04
C GLU A 4 -26.26 16.20 -33.55
N ASN A 5 -26.49 14.89 -33.41
CA ASN A 5 -25.45 13.95 -32.93
C ASN A 5 -24.63 13.30 -34.05
N SER A 6 -25.13 13.25 -35.29
CA SER A 6 -24.35 12.77 -36.44
C SER A 6 -23.27 13.78 -36.86
N ASP A 7 -23.59 15.08 -36.83
CA ASP A 7 -22.69 16.16 -37.28
C ASP A 7 -21.49 16.38 -36.33
N LYS A 8 -21.62 16.00 -35.05
CA LYS A 8 -20.51 16.06 -34.08
C LYS A 8 -19.52 14.92 -34.24
N GLN A 9 -20.03 13.72 -34.55
CA GLN A 9 -19.20 12.54 -34.73
C GLN A 9 -18.42 12.61 -36.05
N ASP A 10 -19.01 13.24 -37.08
CA ASP A 10 -18.36 13.46 -38.38
C ASP A 10 -17.27 14.55 -38.31
N LYS A 11 -17.48 15.61 -37.51
CA LYS A 11 -16.45 16.65 -37.27
C LYS A 11 -15.26 16.17 -36.44
N ASP A 12 -15.48 15.27 -35.47
CA ASP A 12 -14.37 14.68 -34.69
C ASP A 12 -13.57 13.68 -35.53
N THR A 13 -14.21 12.96 -36.45
CA THR A 13 -13.55 12.03 -37.37
C THR A 13 -12.78 12.78 -38.46
N GLN A 14 -13.33 13.86 -39.02
CA GLN A 14 -12.61 14.76 -39.93
C GLN A 14 -11.44 15.49 -39.26
N ASN A 15 -11.57 15.90 -37.99
CA ASN A 15 -10.44 16.46 -37.23
C ASN A 15 -9.37 15.41 -36.94
N GLN A 16 -9.73 14.15 -36.70
CA GLN A 16 -8.77 13.06 -36.52
C GLN A 16 -8.05 12.72 -37.84
N LEU A 17 -8.74 12.68 -38.98
CA LEU A 17 -8.09 12.49 -40.28
C LEU A 17 -7.20 13.69 -40.67
N PHE A 18 -7.61 14.93 -40.38
CA PHE A 18 -6.77 16.12 -40.61
C PHE A 18 -5.51 16.15 -39.71
N LEU A 19 -5.57 15.53 -38.53
CA LEU A 19 -4.41 15.33 -37.66
C LEU A 19 -3.50 14.19 -38.15
N ILE A 20 -4.05 13.15 -38.77
CA ILE A 20 -3.29 12.04 -39.35
C ILE A 20 -2.58 12.45 -40.65
N ASP A 21 -3.22 13.25 -41.51
CA ASP A 21 -2.61 13.76 -42.74
C ASP A 21 -1.46 14.75 -42.48
N LYS A 22 -1.48 15.43 -41.32
CA LYS A 22 -0.33 16.25 -40.89
C LYS A 22 0.83 15.45 -40.33
N LEU A 23 0.63 14.19 -39.92
CA LEU A 23 1.71 13.36 -39.38
C LEU A 23 2.75 12.97 -40.44
N ASP A 24 2.38 12.97 -41.72
CA ASP A 24 3.29 12.63 -42.83
C ASP A 24 4.13 13.81 -43.36
N THR A 25 4.09 14.99 -42.70
CA THR A 25 4.95 16.14 -43.07
C THR A 25 5.68 16.82 -41.89
N PHE A 26 5.88 16.13 -40.76
CA PHE A 26 6.66 16.69 -39.63
C PHE A 26 8.14 16.30 -39.65
N ASN A 27 8.93 17.03 -40.44
CA ASN A 27 10.37 16.82 -40.52
C ASN A 27 11.19 17.72 -39.57
N ASN A 28 10.71 17.98 -38.35
CA ASN A 28 11.46 18.80 -37.39
C ASN A 28 11.27 18.37 -35.93
N GLN A 29 12.31 17.76 -35.34
CA GLN A 29 12.31 17.19 -33.97
C GLN A 29 11.88 18.19 -32.88
N ASN A 30 12.01 19.49 -33.12
CA ASN A 30 11.60 20.55 -32.18
C ASN A 30 10.08 20.73 -32.08
N GLN A 31 9.32 20.49 -33.17
CA GLN A 31 7.86 20.60 -33.13
C GLN A 31 7.20 19.42 -32.42
N ILE A 32 7.76 18.21 -32.59
CA ILE A 32 7.31 17.00 -31.88
C ILE A 32 7.52 17.15 -30.36
N LYS A 33 8.69 17.64 -29.93
CA LYS A 33 8.98 17.92 -28.51
C LYS A 33 8.01 18.95 -27.92
N ASN A 34 7.66 20.00 -28.68
CA ASN A 34 6.70 21.02 -28.23
C ASN A 34 5.28 20.46 -28.11
N TYR A 35 4.84 19.60 -29.04
CA TYR A 35 3.53 18.95 -28.98
C TYR A 35 3.41 17.99 -27.78
N GLN A 36 4.44 17.17 -27.52
CA GLN A 36 4.50 16.29 -26.35
C GLN A 36 4.47 17.09 -25.03
N LYS A 37 5.17 18.23 -24.97
CA LYS A 37 5.15 19.13 -23.82
C LYS A 37 3.77 19.75 -23.60
N LEU A 38 3.07 20.11 -24.69
CA LEU A 38 1.69 20.63 -24.64
C LEU A 38 0.70 19.58 -24.14
N GLN A 39 0.80 18.34 -24.61
CA GLN A 39 0.00 17.19 -24.14
C GLN A 39 0.20 16.95 -22.64
N LEU A 40 1.45 17.00 -22.16
CA LEU A 40 1.77 16.86 -20.75
C LEU A 40 1.18 17.99 -19.89
N ILE A 41 1.18 19.24 -20.38
CA ILE A 41 0.56 20.39 -19.70
C ILE A 41 -0.95 20.24 -19.63
N ILE A 42 -1.59 19.83 -20.74
CA ILE A 42 -3.04 19.59 -20.80
C ILE A 42 -3.43 18.48 -19.83
N TYR A 43 -2.68 17.36 -19.81
CA TYR A 43 -2.86 16.26 -18.86
C TYR A 43 -2.76 16.76 -17.41
N LYS A 44 -1.71 17.51 -17.07
CA LYS A 44 -1.52 18.09 -15.71
C LYS A 44 -2.66 19.04 -15.33
N LYS A 45 -3.16 19.86 -16.27
CA LYS A 45 -4.25 20.83 -16.03
C LYS A 45 -5.59 20.13 -15.83
N LYS A 46 -5.92 19.13 -16.66
CA LYS A 46 -7.12 18.29 -16.50
C LYS A 46 -7.07 17.51 -15.18
N ARG A 47 -5.90 16.94 -14.83
CA ARG A 47 -5.65 16.27 -13.54
C ARG A 47 -5.94 17.19 -12.35
N LYS A 48 -5.42 18.43 -12.36
CA LYS A 48 -5.63 19.41 -11.28
C LYS A 48 -7.10 19.83 -11.14
N GLN A 49 -7.80 20.10 -12.25
CA GLN A 49 -9.21 20.48 -12.23
C GLN A 49 -10.10 19.33 -11.74
N MET A 50 -9.82 18.10 -12.15
CA MET A 50 -10.55 16.92 -11.69
C MET A 50 -10.26 16.63 -10.21
N LEU A 51 -9.00 16.71 -9.76
CA LEU A 51 -8.65 16.61 -8.35
C LEU A 51 -9.47 17.60 -7.50
N ASN A 52 -9.56 18.86 -7.93
CA ASN A 52 -10.32 19.89 -7.22
C ASN A 52 -11.84 19.64 -7.21
N ARG A 53 -12.36 18.88 -8.17
CA ARG A 53 -13.79 18.53 -8.27
C ARG A 53 -14.11 17.27 -7.44
N VAL A 54 -13.18 16.33 -7.42
CA VAL A 54 -13.20 15.12 -6.59
C VAL A 54 -13.07 15.52 -5.11
N LEU A 55 -12.07 16.33 -4.76
CA LEU A 55 -11.86 16.87 -3.41
C LEU A 55 -13.11 17.61 -2.89
N ARG A 56 -13.74 18.45 -3.72
CA ARG A 56 -15.00 19.13 -3.34
C ARG A 56 -16.18 18.17 -3.10
N LYS A 57 -16.19 17.00 -3.72
CA LYS A 57 -17.19 15.95 -3.48
C LYS A 57 -16.88 15.12 -2.22
N PHE A 58 -15.61 15.07 -1.81
CA PHE A 58 -15.17 14.37 -0.59
C PHE A 58 -15.52 15.14 0.70
N PHE A 59 -15.64 16.47 0.65
CA PHE A 59 -15.88 17.31 1.84
C PHE A 59 -17.37 17.57 2.18
N SER A 60 -18.32 16.82 1.61
CA SER A 60 -19.74 16.91 2.00
C SER A 60 -20.18 15.74 2.89
N SER A 61 -20.48 16.06 4.16
CA SER A 61 -21.38 15.38 5.13
C SER A 61 -21.17 13.89 5.46
N GLY A 62 -20.82 13.61 6.73
CA GLY A 62 -21.41 12.51 7.53
C GLY A 62 -21.20 11.05 7.10
N VAL A 63 -20.19 10.72 6.28
CA VAL A 63 -19.95 9.32 5.88
C VAL A 63 -19.09 8.60 6.92
N GLU A 64 -19.60 7.49 7.45
CA GLU A 64 -18.90 6.60 8.38
C GLU A 64 -17.51 6.19 7.84
N ARG A 65 -16.50 6.13 8.72
CA ARG A 65 -15.16 5.70 8.34
C ARG A 65 -15.16 4.21 7.99
N GLN A 66 -14.59 3.89 6.83
CA GLN A 66 -14.38 2.52 6.32
C GLN A 66 -12.98 1.99 6.66
N CYS A 67 -12.10 2.87 7.15
CA CYS A 67 -10.88 2.49 7.83
C CYS A 67 -10.67 3.40 9.04
N THR A 68 -10.34 2.82 10.19
CA THR A 68 -10.17 3.56 11.46
C THR A 68 -8.81 3.25 12.09
N ILE A 69 -8.30 4.18 12.88
CA ILE A 69 -7.13 4.00 13.73
C ILE A 69 -7.54 4.17 15.20
N SER A 70 -7.05 3.29 16.06
CA SER A 70 -7.13 3.40 17.52
C SER A 70 -5.77 3.11 18.14
N TYR A 71 -5.60 3.48 19.41
CA TYR A 71 -4.34 3.34 20.15
C TYR A 71 -4.56 2.41 21.32
N LEU A 72 -3.69 1.42 21.48
CA LEU A 72 -3.79 0.47 22.59
C LEU A 72 -3.09 1.03 23.83
N ASP A 73 -3.54 0.58 25.00
CA ASP A 73 -3.07 1.00 26.32
C ASP A 73 -2.34 -0.14 27.07
N GLY A 74 -1.94 0.14 28.31
CA GLY A 74 -1.26 -0.81 29.19
C GLY A 74 0.01 -1.37 28.56
N LYS A 75 0.14 -2.70 28.54
CA LYS A 75 1.32 -3.39 27.97
C LYS A 75 1.50 -3.20 26.45
N ASN A 76 0.46 -2.74 25.76
CA ASN A 76 0.46 -2.51 24.31
C ASN A 76 0.58 -1.02 23.97
N GLN A 77 0.91 -0.16 24.93
CA GLN A 77 1.12 1.26 24.68
C GLN A 77 2.18 1.47 23.59
N GLY A 78 1.82 2.25 22.57
CA GLY A 78 2.64 2.46 21.37
C GLY A 78 2.21 1.64 20.15
N VAL A 79 1.22 0.76 20.28
CA VAL A 79 0.57 0.09 19.14
C VAL A 79 -0.57 0.95 18.60
N ALA A 80 -0.53 1.22 17.29
CA ALA A 80 -1.65 1.75 16.53
C ALA A 80 -2.39 0.61 15.83
N LEU A 81 -3.67 0.44 16.13
CA LEU A 81 -4.53 -0.54 15.49
C LEU A 81 -5.30 0.11 14.34
N VAL A 82 -4.98 -0.33 13.12
CA VAL A 82 -5.63 0.10 11.88
C VAL A 82 -6.62 -0.97 11.45
N GLU A 83 -7.91 -0.61 11.42
CA GLU A 83 -8.99 -1.55 11.14
C GLU A 83 -9.73 -1.18 9.87
N LEU A 84 -9.89 -2.15 8.97
CA LEU A 84 -10.81 -2.08 7.84
C LEU A 84 -12.23 -2.39 8.31
N ASN A 85 -13.20 -1.55 7.93
CA ASN A 85 -14.59 -1.66 8.35
C ASN A 85 -15.56 -1.30 7.21
N ASN A 86 -15.61 -2.16 6.20
CA ASN A 86 -16.60 -2.11 5.13
C ASN A 86 -17.17 -3.53 4.84
N PRO A 87 -17.84 -4.15 5.84
CA PRO A 87 -18.29 -5.53 5.76
C PRO A 87 -19.26 -5.80 4.60
N SER A 88 -20.15 -4.85 4.30
CA SER A 88 -21.15 -4.97 3.23
C SER A 88 -20.54 -5.17 1.84
N LYS A 89 -19.28 -4.74 1.65
CA LYS A 89 -18.50 -4.94 0.42
C LYS A 89 -17.26 -5.80 0.62
N ARG A 90 -17.20 -6.60 1.69
CA ARG A 90 -16.05 -7.47 1.99
C ARG A 90 -14.70 -6.72 2.07
N ASN A 91 -14.72 -5.53 2.67
CA ASN A 91 -13.59 -4.60 2.73
C ASN A 91 -12.96 -4.31 1.36
N ALA A 92 -13.77 -4.30 0.29
CA ALA A 92 -13.29 -3.90 -1.03
C ALA A 92 -12.75 -2.45 -0.98
N LEU A 93 -11.69 -2.21 -1.74
CA LEU A 93 -10.95 -0.94 -1.84
C LEU A 93 -11.77 0.10 -2.61
N SER A 94 -12.80 0.62 -1.95
CA SER A 94 -13.59 1.78 -2.41
C SER A 94 -12.75 3.06 -2.34
N ASN A 95 -13.19 4.11 -3.04
CA ASN A 95 -12.56 5.43 -2.91
C ASN A 95 -12.54 5.95 -1.46
N LYS A 96 -13.57 5.64 -0.65
CA LYS A 96 -13.68 6.08 0.75
C LYS A 96 -12.68 5.35 1.64
N LEU A 97 -12.59 4.03 1.53
CA LEU A 97 -11.64 3.22 2.30
C LEU A 97 -10.20 3.66 2.00
N VAL A 98 -9.88 3.87 0.72
CA VAL A 98 -8.54 4.34 0.32
C VAL A 98 -8.25 5.76 0.84
N ALA A 99 -9.25 6.65 0.86
CA ALA A 99 -9.10 7.98 1.46
C ALA A 99 -8.84 7.91 2.97
N ASP A 100 -9.62 7.11 3.70
CA ASP A 100 -9.43 6.90 5.14
C ASP A 100 -8.04 6.30 5.45
N LEU A 101 -7.60 5.32 4.66
CA LEU A 101 -6.29 4.71 4.82
C LEU A 101 -5.16 5.73 4.61
N LYS A 102 -5.30 6.67 3.67
CA LYS A 102 -4.31 7.74 3.47
C LYS A 102 -4.19 8.68 4.66
N GLU A 103 -5.32 9.07 5.26
CA GLU A 103 -5.34 9.89 6.48
C GLU A 103 -4.62 9.14 7.62
N ILE A 104 -4.90 7.85 7.77
CA ILE A 104 -4.24 7.00 8.78
C ILE A 104 -2.74 6.86 8.51
N ILE A 105 -2.32 6.68 7.25
CA ILE A 105 -0.89 6.66 6.89
C ILE A 105 -0.22 7.99 7.25
N HIS A 106 -0.92 9.12 7.08
CA HIS A 106 -0.39 10.41 7.50
C HIS A 106 -0.16 10.46 9.02
N GLU A 107 -1.13 10.01 9.82
CA GLU A 107 -1.01 9.88 11.28
C GLU A 107 0.15 8.97 11.70
N LEU A 108 0.29 7.80 11.05
CA LEU A 108 1.40 6.87 11.30
C LEU A 108 2.78 7.47 11.01
N ASN A 109 2.86 8.45 10.10
CA ASN A 109 4.11 9.13 9.76
C ASN A 109 4.43 10.28 10.72
N SER A 110 3.43 11.02 11.20
CA SER A 110 3.62 12.23 12.01
C SER A 110 3.65 11.96 13.52
N ASN A 111 3.02 10.89 13.99
CA ASN A 111 2.89 10.61 15.41
C ASN A 111 4.09 9.80 15.94
N SER A 112 4.95 10.46 16.71
CA SER A 112 6.16 9.85 17.30
C SER A 112 5.87 8.86 18.41
N ASN A 113 4.67 8.88 19.02
CA ASN A 113 4.29 7.95 20.08
C ASN A 113 3.97 6.55 19.56
N ILE A 114 3.63 6.44 18.27
CA ILE A 114 3.40 5.15 17.62
C ILE A 114 4.75 4.46 17.42
N ARG A 115 4.84 3.20 17.83
CA ARG A 115 6.03 2.35 17.70
C ARG A 115 5.81 1.16 16.77
N VAL A 116 4.56 0.69 16.65
CA VAL A 116 4.16 -0.43 15.77
C VAL A 116 2.74 -0.17 15.27
N GLY A 117 2.45 -0.48 14.00
CA GLY A 117 1.10 -0.51 13.48
C GLY A 117 0.62 -1.95 13.21
N ILE A 118 -0.64 -2.24 13.52
CA ILE A 118 -1.29 -3.51 13.17
C ILE A 118 -2.44 -3.20 12.22
N LEU A 119 -2.39 -3.73 11.01
CA LEU A 119 -3.47 -3.66 10.02
C LEU A 119 -4.31 -4.94 10.09
N ARG A 120 -5.60 -4.81 10.41
CA ARG A 120 -6.56 -5.92 10.43
C ARG A 120 -7.89 -5.52 9.81
N SER A 121 -8.76 -6.50 9.65
CA SER A 121 -10.20 -6.25 9.53
C SER A 121 -10.85 -6.23 10.91
N LYS A 122 -11.86 -5.38 11.07
CA LYS A 122 -12.76 -5.42 12.23
C LYS A 122 -13.78 -6.55 12.14
N THR A 123 -14.03 -7.05 10.93
CA THR A 123 -15.04 -8.06 10.65
C THR A 123 -14.45 -9.46 10.61
N PRO A 124 -15.03 -10.41 11.37
CA PRO A 124 -14.65 -11.82 11.30
C PRO A 124 -14.71 -12.51 9.94
N GLY A 125 -13.73 -13.36 9.67
CA GLY A 125 -13.59 -14.14 8.44
C GLY A 125 -13.38 -13.30 7.18
N MET A 126 -13.00 -12.03 7.34
CA MET A 126 -12.80 -11.08 6.26
C MET A 126 -11.47 -10.35 6.45
N PHE A 127 -10.69 -10.19 5.38
CA PHE A 127 -9.60 -9.22 5.36
C PHE A 127 -9.85 -8.13 4.31
N CYS A 128 -9.65 -8.42 3.03
CA CYS A 128 -9.90 -7.49 1.93
C CYS A 128 -10.05 -8.25 0.61
N ALA A 129 -11.22 -8.12 -0.03
CA ALA A 129 -11.51 -8.76 -1.32
C ALA A 129 -10.82 -8.10 -2.54
N GLY A 130 -10.03 -7.04 -2.33
CA GLY A 130 -9.37 -6.29 -3.40
C GLY A 130 -10.23 -5.15 -3.91
N ALA A 131 -10.14 -4.85 -5.21
CA ALA A 131 -10.83 -3.71 -5.77
C ALA A 131 -12.36 -3.87 -5.79
N ASP A 132 -13.09 -2.77 -5.59
CA ASP A 132 -14.54 -2.77 -5.82
C ASP A 132 -14.84 -2.80 -7.33
N LEU A 133 -15.13 -4.00 -7.84
CA LEU A 133 -15.42 -4.22 -9.26
C LEU A 133 -16.70 -3.49 -9.71
N LYS A 134 -17.68 -3.28 -8.82
CA LYS A 134 -18.91 -2.54 -9.16
C LYS A 134 -18.60 -1.06 -9.37
N GLU A 135 -17.75 -0.48 -8.52
CA GLU A 135 -17.28 0.90 -8.71
C GLU A 135 -16.44 1.02 -10.00
N ARG A 136 -15.67 -0.01 -10.37
CA ARG A 136 -14.81 0.00 -11.56
C ARG A 136 -15.57 -0.06 -12.89
N LEU A 137 -16.69 -0.78 -12.98
CA LEU A 137 -17.44 -0.93 -14.23
C LEU A 137 -17.93 0.40 -14.83
N GLY A 138 -18.18 1.42 -14.00
CA GLY A 138 -18.67 2.72 -14.44
C GLY A 138 -17.58 3.75 -14.78
N LEU A 139 -16.30 3.38 -14.73
CA LEU A 139 -15.18 4.31 -14.91
C LEU A 139 -14.72 4.36 -16.36
N SER A 140 -14.43 5.58 -16.84
CA SER A 140 -13.65 5.77 -18.07
C SER A 140 -12.20 5.30 -17.90
N ASN A 141 -11.50 5.04 -19.00
CA ASN A 141 -10.07 4.64 -18.98
C ASN A 141 -9.20 5.59 -18.15
N PHE A 142 -9.40 6.90 -18.30
CA PHE A 142 -8.67 7.92 -17.53
C PHE A 142 -8.98 7.87 -16.03
N GLN A 143 -10.24 7.65 -15.64
CA GLN A 143 -10.60 7.49 -14.23
C GLN A 143 -10.01 6.21 -13.64
N THR A 144 -9.99 5.13 -14.41
CA THR A 144 -9.35 3.87 -14.01
C THR A 144 -7.85 4.05 -13.78
N GLU A 145 -7.15 4.74 -14.69
CA GLU A 145 -5.72 5.07 -14.53
C GLU A 145 -5.47 5.83 -13.22
N LEU A 146 -6.23 6.90 -12.98
CA LEU A 146 -6.09 7.71 -11.76
C LEU A 146 -6.39 6.90 -10.49
N LEU A 147 -7.40 6.01 -10.51
CA LEU A 147 -7.75 5.18 -9.37
C LEU A 147 -6.63 4.18 -9.06
N VAL A 148 -6.07 3.52 -10.07
CA VAL A 148 -4.97 2.56 -9.90
C VAL A 148 -3.69 3.26 -9.46
N GLU A 149 -3.36 4.43 -10.03
CA GLU A 149 -2.25 5.27 -9.55
C GLU A 149 -2.45 5.65 -8.08
N ASN A 150 -3.66 6.05 -7.70
CA ASN A 150 -4.02 6.42 -6.34
C ASN A 150 -3.84 5.26 -5.34
N LEU A 151 -4.27 4.05 -5.71
CA LEU A 151 -4.06 2.84 -4.92
C LEU A 151 -2.57 2.52 -4.76
N ARG A 152 -1.83 2.51 -5.87
CA ARG A 152 -0.38 2.23 -5.87
C ARG A 152 0.38 3.19 -4.95
N ASN A 153 0.10 4.50 -5.06
CA ASN A 153 0.74 5.51 -4.23
C ASN A 153 0.37 5.35 -2.75
N THR A 154 -0.87 4.93 -2.44
CA THR A 154 -1.29 4.66 -1.06
C THR A 154 -0.53 3.48 -0.48
N PHE A 155 -0.38 2.39 -1.23
CA PHE A 155 0.33 1.21 -0.75
C PHE A 155 1.86 1.39 -0.72
N ASP A 156 2.42 2.21 -1.61
CA ASP A 156 3.82 2.65 -1.48
C ASP A 156 4.03 3.51 -0.22
N ALA A 157 3.09 4.43 0.08
CA ALA A 157 3.15 5.21 1.30
C ALA A 157 3.01 4.34 2.56
N LEU A 158 2.15 3.31 2.54
CA LEU A 158 2.04 2.32 3.61
C LEU A 158 3.36 1.56 3.84
N TYR A 159 3.99 1.10 2.75
CA TYR A 159 5.29 0.43 2.79
C TYR A 159 6.40 1.30 3.39
N ARG A 160 6.31 2.62 3.19
CA ARG A 160 7.29 3.61 3.67
C ARG A 160 7.01 4.15 5.08
N VAL A 161 5.91 3.75 5.75
CA VAL A 161 5.64 4.16 7.14
C VAL A 161 6.86 3.85 8.03
N PRO A 162 7.32 4.77 8.89
CA PRO A 162 8.59 4.63 9.61
C PRO A 162 8.57 3.51 10.66
N VAL A 163 7.40 3.21 11.21
CA VAL A 163 7.22 2.11 12.17
C VAL A 163 6.99 0.77 11.46
N PRO A 164 7.32 -0.37 12.10
CA PRO A 164 6.91 -1.67 11.61
C PRO A 164 5.39 -1.79 11.49
N MET A 165 4.93 -2.36 10.39
CA MET A 165 3.54 -2.66 10.09
C MET A 165 3.34 -4.17 10.04
N ILE A 166 2.35 -4.67 10.78
CA ILE A 166 1.98 -6.08 10.83
C ILE A 166 0.58 -6.24 10.24
N ALA A 167 0.43 -7.04 9.19
CA ALA A 167 -0.87 -7.41 8.66
C ALA A 167 -1.39 -8.68 9.36
N ALA A 168 -2.50 -8.56 10.07
CA ALA A 168 -3.24 -9.68 10.65
C ALA A 168 -4.42 -10.03 9.72
N ILE A 169 -4.25 -11.12 8.98
CA ILE A 169 -5.14 -11.55 7.91
C ILE A 169 -6.04 -12.65 8.46
N ASP A 170 -7.33 -12.34 8.59
CA ASP A 170 -8.31 -13.32 9.03
C ASP A 170 -9.43 -13.42 8.00
N GLY A 171 -9.16 -14.10 6.89
CA GLY A 171 -10.06 -14.26 5.76
C GLY A 171 -9.41 -13.95 4.41
N PRO A 172 -10.21 -13.77 3.35
CA PRO A 172 -9.67 -13.56 2.00
C PRO A 172 -8.86 -12.26 1.88
N ALA A 173 -7.63 -12.38 1.36
CA ALA A 173 -6.75 -11.28 0.96
C ALA A 173 -6.46 -11.45 -0.54
N LEU A 174 -7.28 -10.80 -1.39
CA LEU A 174 -7.25 -11.02 -2.84
C LEU A 174 -6.93 -9.73 -3.60
N GLY A 175 -6.12 -9.85 -4.66
CA GLY A 175 -5.71 -8.73 -5.50
C GLY A 175 -5.15 -7.58 -4.67
N GLY A 176 -5.77 -6.40 -4.78
CA GLY A 176 -5.43 -5.24 -3.95
C GLY A 176 -5.38 -5.49 -2.43
N GLY A 177 -6.14 -6.46 -1.91
CA GLY A 177 -6.06 -6.86 -0.50
C GLY A 177 -4.74 -7.53 -0.16
N LEU A 178 -4.25 -8.42 -1.02
CA LEU A 178 -2.91 -9.00 -0.87
C LEU A 178 -1.83 -7.94 -1.15
N GLU A 179 -2.01 -7.07 -2.15
CA GLU A 179 -1.07 -5.96 -2.44
C GLU A 179 -0.90 -5.02 -1.23
N MET A 180 -1.98 -4.77 -0.49
CA MET A 180 -1.95 -4.03 0.77
C MET A 180 -1.19 -4.81 1.85
N ALA A 181 -1.48 -6.10 2.04
CA ALA A 181 -0.83 -6.92 3.04
C ALA A 181 0.69 -7.07 2.80
N ILE A 182 1.13 -7.28 1.56
CA ILE A 182 2.56 -7.32 1.19
C ILE A 182 3.24 -5.95 1.19
N SER A 183 2.48 -4.89 1.46
CA SER A 183 3.04 -3.57 1.78
C SER A 183 3.29 -3.39 3.28
N CYS A 184 2.80 -4.30 4.14
CA CYS A 184 3.23 -4.41 5.54
C CYS A 184 4.52 -5.24 5.65
N ASP A 185 5.27 -5.05 6.72
CA ASP A 185 6.57 -5.70 6.91
C ASP A 185 6.41 -7.18 7.31
N ILE A 186 5.45 -7.47 8.20
CA ILE A 186 5.16 -8.81 8.72
C ILE A 186 3.71 -9.18 8.37
N ARG A 187 3.48 -10.42 7.96
CA ARG A 187 2.15 -10.93 7.61
C ARG A 187 1.85 -12.21 8.38
N ILE A 188 0.71 -12.23 9.05
CA ILE A 188 0.20 -13.39 9.79
C ILE A 188 -1.18 -13.68 9.22
N ALA A 189 -1.49 -14.96 8.94
CA ALA A 189 -2.82 -15.34 8.50
C ALA A 189 -3.41 -16.46 9.36
N THR A 190 -4.74 -16.53 9.42
CA THR A 190 -5.43 -17.71 9.97
C THR A 190 -5.54 -18.81 8.92
N LYS A 191 -5.65 -20.09 9.32
CA LYS A 191 -5.81 -21.23 8.39
C LYS A 191 -7.00 -21.13 7.44
N LYS A 192 -8.02 -20.34 7.79
CA LYS A 192 -9.21 -20.09 6.96
C LYS A 192 -9.03 -18.96 5.93
N SER A 193 -7.87 -18.31 5.94
CA SER A 193 -7.54 -17.25 4.98
C SER A 193 -7.31 -17.80 3.58
N LEU A 194 -7.45 -16.94 2.57
CA LEU A 194 -7.22 -17.30 1.17
C LEU A 194 -6.48 -16.13 0.50
N LEU A 195 -5.32 -16.40 -0.08
CA LEU A 195 -4.42 -15.34 -0.58
C LEU A 195 -4.24 -15.48 -2.09
N GLY A 196 -4.15 -14.38 -2.82
CA GLY A 196 -3.78 -14.47 -4.24
C GLY A 196 -3.90 -13.15 -5.00
N LEU A 197 -3.33 -13.14 -6.20
CA LEU A 197 -3.42 -12.04 -7.18
C LEU A 197 -4.14 -12.54 -8.44
N PRO A 198 -5.50 -12.62 -8.42
CA PRO A 198 -6.27 -13.27 -9.48
C PRO A 198 -6.54 -12.36 -10.70
N GLU A 199 -5.90 -11.21 -10.80
CA GLU A 199 -6.20 -10.16 -11.78
C GLU A 199 -6.19 -10.61 -13.24
N THR A 200 -5.32 -11.54 -13.62
CA THR A 200 -5.21 -12.03 -15.01
C THR A 200 -6.43 -12.80 -15.47
N ALA A 201 -7.18 -13.43 -14.55
CA ALA A 201 -8.49 -14.02 -14.84
C ALA A 201 -9.56 -12.96 -15.18
N LEU A 202 -9.30 -11.69 -14.89
CA LEU A 202 -10.14 -10.54 -15.25
C LEU A 202 -9.54 -9.72 -16.41
N ALA A 203 -8.58 -10.28 -17.16
CA ALA A 203 -7.87 -9.62 -18.24
C ALA A 203 -7.15 -8.31 -17.83
N ILE A 204 -6.72 -8.22 -16.57
CA ILE A 204 -5.91 -7.12 -16.04
C ILE A 204 -4.69 -7.67 -15.28
N ILE A 205 -3.87 -6.79 -14.70
CA ILE A 205 -2.71 -7.19 -13.88
C ILE A 205 -2.82 -6.60 -12.46
N PRO A 206 -2.08 -7.15 -11.47
CA PRO A 206 -1.93 -6.53 -10.16
C PRO A 206 -1.38 -5.10 -10.31
N GLY A 207 -2.18 -4.12 -9.90
CA GLY A 207 -1.99 -2.73 -10.28
C GLY A 207 -1.37 -1.84 -9.20
N ALA A 208 -1.41 -2.26 -7.94
CA ALA A 208 -1.00 -1.46 -6.77
C ALA A 208 0.31 -1.96 -6.13
N GLY A 209 1.13 -2.70 -6.88
CA GLY A 209 2.49 -3.09 -6.53
C GLY A 209 2.73 -4.60 -6.45
N GLY A 210 1.71 -5.43 -6.67
CA GLY A 210 1.79 -6.88 -6.62
C GLY A 210 2.84 -7.47 -7.57
N THR A 211 2.93 -6.94 -8.79
CA THR A 211 3.95 -7.36 -9.78
C THR A 211 5.38 -7.01 -9.38
N GLN A 212 5.58 -6.20 -8.34
CA GLN A 212 6.91 -5.76 -7.87
C GLN A 212 7.26 -6.36 -6.52
N LYS A 213 6.31 -6.34 -5.56
CA LYS A 213 6.53 -6.80 -4.19
C LYS A 213 6.48 -8.32 -4.06
N LEU A 214 5.56 -8.98 -4.76
CA LEU A 214 5.47 -10.45 -4.72
C LEU A 214 6.76 -11.13 -5.20
N PRO A 215 7.35 -10.80 -6.38
CA PRO A 215 8.60 -11.42 -6.81
C PRO A 215 9.80 -11.12 -5.91
N ARG A 216 9.79 -10.02 -5.14
CA ARG A 216 10.82 -9.73 -4.13
C ARG A 216 10.69 -10.62 -2.89
N LEU A 217 9.48 -11.08 -2.57
CA LEU A 217 9.23 -11.99 -1.46
C LEU A 217 9.56 -13.44 -1.83
N ILE A 218 9.14 -13.90 -3.02
CA ILE A 218 9.09 -15.34 -3.35
C ILE A 218 9.90 -15.71 -4.60
N GLY A 219 10.63 -14.76 -5.16
CA GLY A 219 11.36 -14.93 -6.42
C GLY A 219 10.47 -14.76 -7.66
N VAL A 220 11.12 -14.42 -8.78
CA VAL A 220 10.46 -14.08 -10.05
C VAL A 220 9.66 -15.26 -10.63
N ALA A 221 10.22 -16.47 -10.58
CA ALA A 221 9.60 -17.65 -11.20
C ALA A 221 8.25 -17.98 -10.55
N LYS A 222 8.21 -18.06 -9.22
CA LYS A 222 6.98 -18.40 -8.50
C LYS A 222 5.95 -17.27 -8.56
N ALA A 223 6.39 -16.02 -8.50
CA ALA A 223 5.48 -14.88 -8.68
C ALA A 223 4.82 -14.89 -10.07
N LYS A 224 5.57 -15.22 -11.13
CA LYS A 224 5.00 -15.37 -12.48
C LYS A 224 3.99 -16.51 -12.54
N GLU A 225 4.31 -17.68 -11.99
CA GLU A 225 3.39 -18.82 -11.93
C GLU A 225 2.05 -18.41 -11.30
N LEU A 226 2.08 -17.81 -10.11
CA LEU A 226 0.87 -17.38 -9.40
C LEU A 226 0.08 -16.31 -10.16
N ILE A 227 0.76 -15.30 -10.72
CA ILE A 227 0.10 -14.20 -11.42
C ILE A 227 -0.46 -14.68 -12.77
N PHE A 228 0.26 -15.50 -13.53
CA PHE A 228 -0.19 -15.99 -14.83
C PHE A 228 -1.37 -16.94 -14.71
N THR A 229 -1.38 -17.78 -13.67
CA THR A 229 -2.47 -18.75 -13.43
C THR A 229 -3.64 -18.16 -12.65
N ALA A 230 -3.52 -16.93 -12.12
CA ALA A 230 -4.49 -16.35 -11.18
C ALA A 230 -4.72 -17.24 -9.94
N ALA A 231 -3.73 -18.04 -9.55
CA ALA A 231 -3.86 -19.02 -8.48
C ALA A 231 -4.14 -18.36 -7.13
N LYS A 232 -4.90 -19.08 -6.31
CA LYS A 232 -5.13 -18.75 -4.91
C LYS A 232 -4.40 -19.78 -4.05
N LEU A 233 -3.83 -19.30 -2.96
CA LEU A 233 -3.05 -20.08 -2.03
C LEU A 233 -3.80 -20.24 -0.72
N SER A 234 -3.72 -21.45 -0.17
CA SER A 234 -3.91 -21.67 1.24
C SER A 234 -2.86 -20.91 2.06
N PRO A 235 -3.13 -20.65 3.35
CA PRO A 235 -2.16 -20.00 4.23
C PRO A 235 -0.87 -20.80 4.38
N GLN A 236 -0.96 -22.14 4.37
CA GLN A 236 0.20 -23.01 4.49
C GLN A 236 1.12 -22.91 3.27
N GLU A 237 0.57 -22.95 2.06
CA GLU A 237 1.37 -22.72 0.83
C GLU A 237 1.97 -21.31 0.83
N ALA A 238 1.22 -20.31 1.28
CA ALA A 238 1.73 -18.93 1.38
C ALA A 238 2.86 -18.79 2.42
N LEU A 239 2.84 -19.56 3.51
CA LEU A 239 3.93 -19.63 4.49
C LEU A 239 5.18 -20.29 3.89
N GLU A 240 5.01 -21.42 3.22
CA GLU A 240 6.12 -22.17 2.58
C GLU A 240 6.82 -21.34 1.50
N LEU A 241 6.07 -20.50 0.78
CA LEU A 241 6.63 -19.59 -0.22
C LEU A 241 7.28 -18.33 0.38
N GLY A 242 7.08 -18.04 1.67
CA GLY A 242 7.58 -16.82 2.31
C GLY A 242 6.68 -15.58 2.10
N ILE A 243 5.45 -15.75 1.62
CA ILE A 243 4.46 -14.66 1.58
C ILE A 243 4.00 -14.34 3.00
N LEU A 244 3.79 -15.35 3.84
CA LEU A 244 3.45 -15.20 5.25
C LEU A 244 4.67 -15.45 6.14
N ASN A 245 4.70 -14.78 7.29
CA ASN A 245 5.68 -15.08 8.35
C ASN A 245 5.12 -16.13 9.33
N TYR A 246 3.81 -16.14 9.53
CA TYR A 246 3.13 -17.05 10.47
C TYR A 246 1.75 -17.45 9.95
N VAL A 247 1.32 -18.65 10.34
CA VAL A 247 -0.04 -19.14 10.16
C VAL A 247 -0.57 -19.58 11.52
N GLU A 248 -1.76 -19.13 11.88
CA GLU A 248 -2.41 -19.44 13.15
C GLU A 248 -3.74 -20.18 12.91
N GLU A 249 -4.19 -20.94 13.91
CA GLU A 249 -5.29 -21.92 13.76
C GLU A 249 -6.69 -21.26 13.77
N ASP A 250 -6.95 -20.44 14.79
CA ASP A 250 -8.30 -19.99 15.15
C ASP A 250 -8.66 -18.60 14.60
N TYR A 251 -9.92 -18.24 14.69
CA TYR A 251 -10.38 -16.87 14.44
C TYR A 251 -9.78 -15.89 15.48
N ASP A 252 -9.47 -14.65 15.08
CA ASP A 252 -8.70 -13.63 15.84
C ASP A 252 -7.26 -14.02 16.25
N SER A 253 -6.84 -15.27 16.06
CA SER A 253 -5.49 -15.74 16.44
C SER A 253 -4.37 -15.00 15.70
N ALA A 254 -4.60 -14.61 14.43
CA ALA A 254 -3.67 -13.78 13.68
C ALA A 254 -3.45 -12.40 14.31
N TYR A 255 -4.50 -11.80 14.88
CA TYR A 255 -4.40 -10.53 15.61
C TYR A 255 -3.67 -10.71 16.93
N ASN A 256 -3.97 -11.77 17.68
CA ASN A 256 -3.28 -12.06 18.95
C ASN A 256 -1.78 -12.30 18.72
N LYS A 257 -1.42 -13.03 17.65
CA LYS A 257 -0.03 -13.21 17.24
C LYS A 257 0.61 -11.88 16.84
N ALA A 258 -0.12 -11.01 16.13
CA ALA A 258 0.36 -9.67 15.78
C ALA A 258 0.65 -8.83 17.03
N LEU A 259 -0.20 -8.90 18.06
CA LEU A 259 0.03 -8.28 19.35
C LEU A 259 1.27 -8.85 20.04
N THR A 260 1.46 -10.17 20.07
CA THR A 260 2.67 -10.78 20.64
C THR A 260 3.94 -10.27 19.95
N ILE A 261 3.95 -10.17 18.62
CA ILE A 261 5.10 -9.62 17.88
C ILE A 261 5.27 -8.12 18.18
N ALA A 262 4.18 -7.35 18.25
CA ALA A 262 4.23 -5.94 18.60
C ALA A 262 4.83 -5.73 20.00
N GLU A 263 4.44 -6.53 20.99
CA GLU A 263 5.01 -6.52 22.35
C GLU A 263 6.53 -6.79 22.35
N LEU A 264 7.03 -7.65 21.46
CA LEU A 264 8.47 -7.87 21.31
C LEU A 264 9.16 -6.65 20.70
N ILE A 265 8.55 -6.00 19.70
CA ILE A 265 9.09 -4.80 19.07
C ILE A 265 9.09 -3.62 20.06
N LEU A 266 8.05 -3.47 20.88
CA LEU A 266 7.91 -2.39 21.85
C LEU A 266 9.02 -2.34 22.91
N LYS A 267 9.66 -3.48 23.18
CA LYS A 267 10.81 -3.60 24.11
C LYS A 267 12.11 -3.01 23.54
N ASN A 268 12.16 -2.73 22.23
CA ASN A 268 13.36 -2.25 21.55
C ASN A 268 13.36 -0.72 21.42
N GLY A 269 14.55 -0.14 21.19
CA GLY A 269 14.72 1.29 20.99
C GLY A 269 13.99 1.78 19.73
N PRO A 270 12.99 2.66 19.83
CA PRO A 270 12.13 3.04 18.70
C PRO A 270 12.90 3.75 17.58
N ILE A 271 13.93 4.56 17.89
CA ILE A 271 14.80 5.17 16.87
C ILE A 271 15.55 4.07 16.11
N GLY A 272 16.08 3.08 16.82
CA GLY A 272 16.80 1.94 16.22
C GLY A 272 15.92 1.10 15.30
N VAL A 273 14.70 0.78 15.72
CA VAL A 273 13.73 0.02 14.90
C VAL A 273 13.37 0.78 13.61
N ARG A 274 13.08 2.09 13.71
CA ARG A 274 12.76 2.93 12.54
C ARG A 274 13.95 3.01 11.57
N ALA A 275 15.16 3.19 12.12
CA ALA A 275 16.41 3.24 11.36
C ALA A 275 16.70 1.90 10.64
N ALA A 276 16.49 0.76 11.33
CA ALA A 276 16.66 -0.57 10.76
C ALA A 276 15.69 -0.82 9.59
N LYS A 277 14.40 -0.48 9.77
CA LYS A 277 13.41 -0.59 8.67
C LYS A 277 13.85 0.23 7.45
N ALA A 278 14.26 1.48 7.66
CA ALA A 278 14.73 2.34 6.58
C ALA A 278 15.97 1.77 5.87
N ALA A 279 16.94 1.23 6.63
CA ALA A 279 18.14 0.62 6.07
C ALA A 279 17.81 -0.61 5.20
N ILE A 280 16.94 -1.49 5.69
CA ILE A 280 16.53 -2.71 4.96
C ILE A 280 15.75 -2.35 3.69
N ASN A 281 14.73 -1.49 3.79
CA ASN A 281 13.87 -1.16 2.65
C ASN A 281 14.60 -0.39 1.55
N LEU A 282 15.52 0.51 1.91
CA LEU A 282 16.29 1.27 0.93
C LEU A 282 17.49 0.47 0.41
N GLY A 283 18.20 -0.24 1.28
CA GLY A 283 19.40 -0.99 0.95
C GLY A 283 19.14 -2.20 0.06
N SER A 284 17.97 -2.84 0.17
CA SER A 284 17.59 -3.98 -0.67
C SER A 284 17.27 -3.61 -2.13
N GLU A 285 17.10 -2.32 -2.43
CA GLU A 285 16.78 -1.83 -3.78
C GLU A 285 18.02 -1.27 -4.51
N VAL A 286 19.22 -1.43 -3.94
CA VAL A 286 20.49 -0.94 -4.49
C VAL A 286 21.57 -2.03 -4.46
N ASP A 287 22.74 -1.74 -5.04
CA ASP A 287 23.89 -2.61 -4.89
C ASP A 287 24.39 -2.62 -3.43
N LEU A 288 25.08 -3.70 -3.05
CA LEU A 288 25.52 -3.90 -1.67
C LEU A 288 26.38 -2.75 -1.14
N LYS A 289 27.27 -2.16 -1.97
CA LYS A 289 28.14 -1.07 -1.51
C LYS A 289 27.31 0.17 -1.16
N THR A 290 26.36 0.53 -2.02
CA THR A 290 25.41 1.62 -1.74
C THR A 290 24.55 1.29 -0.51
N GLY A 291 24.10 0.04 -0.37
CA GLY A 291 23.33 -0.43 0.78
C GLY A 291 24.07 -0.27 2.11
N LEU A 292 25.38 -0.56 2.15
CA LEU A 292 26.22 -0.38 3.33
C LEU A 292 26.40 1.11 3.71
N GLU A 293 26.45 2.02 2.74
CA GLU A 293 26.46 3.46 3.03
C GLU A 293 25.11 3.96 3.59
N ILE A 294 23.99 3.40 3.10
CA ILE A 294 22.67 3.66 3.67
C ILE A 294 22.61 3.15 5.12
N GLU A 295 23.08 1.92 5.37
CA GLU A 295 23.14 1.34 6.72
C GLU A 295 23.93 2.23 7.67
N LYS A 296 25.14 2.64 7.28
CA LYS A 296 25.98 3.57 8.04
C LYS A 296 25.24 4.87 8.37
N MET A 297 24.56 5.48 7.40
CA MET A 297 23.78 6.69 7.61
C MET A 297 22.64 6.49 8.62
N GLN A 298 21.92 5.37 8.56
CA GLN A 298 20.88 5.06 9.53
C GLN A 298 21.47 4.78 10.92
N TYR A 299 22.61 4.08 11.00
CA TYR A 299 23.30 3.80 12.27
C TYR A 299 23.75 5.08 12.96
N THR A 300 24.27 6.07 12.24
CA THR A 300 24.67 7.37 12.81
C THR A 300 23.52 8.07 13.52
N LYS A 301 22.27 7.91 13.06
CA LYS A 301 21.09 8.47 13.75
C LYS A 301 20.88 7.86 15.13
N VAL A 302 21.14 6.55 15.27
CA VAL A 302 21.01 5.81 16.53
C VAL A 302 22.21 6.08 17.45
N ALA A 303 23.40 6.26 16.89
CA ALA A 303 24.64 6.51 17.64
C ALA A 303 24.53 7.71 18.59
N ASN A 304 23.74 8.72 18.21
CA ASN A 304 23.61 9.98 18.95
C ASN A 304 22.38 10.04 19.86
N SER A 305 21.58 8.97 19.99
CA SER A 305 20.36 9.00 20.80
C SER A 305 20.62 8.72 22.28
N GLU A 306 19.75 9.25 23.15
CA GLU A 306 19.78 8.93 24.58
C GLU A 306 19.43 7.46 24.81
N ASP A 307 18.53 6.90 23.99
CA ASP A 307 18.17 5.49 24.04
C ASP A 307 19.38 4.56 23.90
N ARG A 308 20.41 4.93 23.11
CA ARG A 308 21.63 4.12 23.01
C ARG A 308 22.37 4.10 24.35
N ILE A 309 22.48 5.25 25.01
CA ILE A 309 23.15 5.38 26.31
C ILE A 309 22.39 4.58 27.36
N GLU A 310 21.06 4.67 27.38
CA GLU A 310 20.19 3.88 28.25
C GLU A 310 20.37 2.38 28.02
N GLY A 311 20.44 1.92 26.77
CA GLY A 311 20.71 0.52 26.45
C GLY A 311 22.02 0.00 27.04
N LEU A 312 23.09 0.80 26.94
CA LEU A 312 24.39 0.47 27.53
C LEU A 312 24.36 0.45 29.07
N LYS A 313 23.68 1.42 29.68
CA LYS A 313 23.50 1.48 31.15
C LYS A 313 22.71 0.28 31.66
N ALA A 314 21.56 -0.01 31.06
CA ALA A 314 20.71 -1.13 31.42
C ALA A 314 21.45 -2.47 31.33
N PHE A 315 22.28 -2.63 30.29
CA PHE A 315 23.14 -3.81 30.13
C PHE A 315 24.17 -3.93 31.28
N ALA A 316 24.90 -2.85 31.58
CA ALA A 316 25.88 -2.84 32.68
C ALA A 316 25.23 -3.12 34.05
N GLU A 317 24.00 -2.61 34.25
CA GLU A 317 23.22 -2.73 35.47
C GLU A 317 22.36 -4.02 35.54
N LYS A 318 22.38 -4.85 34.49
CA LYS A 318 21.57 -6.10 34.36
C LYS A 318 20.07 -5.90 34.59
N ARG A 319 19.51 -4.81 34.07
CA ARG A 319 18.07 -4.51 34.11
C ARG A 319 17.49 -4.35 32.70
N SER A 320 16.17 -4.38 32.60
CA SER A 320 15.49 -4.02 31.35
C SER A 320 15.68 -2.53 31.03
N PRO A 321 15.95 -2.15 29.76
CA PRO A 321 16.05 -0.76 29.36
C PRO A 321 14.67 -0.09 29.28
N VAL A 322 14.64 1.22 29.48
CA VAL A 322 13.44 2.06 29.30
C VAL A 322 13.68 3.10 28.22
N TYR A 323 13.33 2.75 26.98
CA TYR A 323 13.52 3.63 25.83
C TYR A 323 12.40 4.66 25.67
N LYS A 324 12.78 5.91 25.38
CA LYS A 324 11.88 7.06 25.22
C LYS A 324 11.75 7.52 23.77
N GLY A 325 12.66 7.12 22.88
CA GLY A 325 12.69 7.59 21.50
C GLY A 325 13.27 8.99 21.33
N ILE A 326 14.24 9.32 22.17
CA ILE A 326 15.06 10.54 22.14
C ILE A 326 16.54 10.16 22.12
#